data_AF-A0A1X7RUH0-F1
#
_entry.id   AF-A0A1X7RUH0-F1
#
_cell.length_a   1.000
_cell.length_b   1.000
_cell.length_c   1.000
_cell.angle_alpha   90.00
_cell.angle_beta   90.00
_cell.angle_gamma   90.00
#
_symmetry.space_group_name_H-M   'P 1'
#
loop_
_entity.id
_entity.type
_entity.pdbx_description
1 polymer ?
#
loop_
_entity_poly.entity_id
_entity_poly.type
_entity_poly.pdbx_seq_one_letter_code
_entity_poly.pdbx_strand_id
1 'polypeptide(L)'
;MATLNSKQLLHAAYDAYNDEDLVQCAAIARDLAADHNARIWRRTKALNLVAAATDCMIEAEKCYWEAEFMWSDLRHHWAGCPNERIQKPRIASLRLELDHLKWMLIEEEYEVDAWMKDDGNKARGDGRRWRYGMMVREESRVKAEASRKRKSWTRATG
;
A
#
# COMPACT_ATOMS: atom_id res chain seq x y z
N MET A 1 17.44 4.37 -24.61
CA MET A 1 16.12 3.82 -24.25
C MET A 1 15.21 4.99 -23.88
N ALA A 2 14.01 5.09 -24.46
CA ALA A 2 13.09 6.18 -24.11
C ALA A 2 12.57 5.97 -22.69
N THR A 3 12.75 6.95 -21.81
CA THR A 3 12.19 6.93 -20.46
C THR A 3 10.67 7.10 -20.54
N LEU A 4 9.94 6.08 -20.10
CA LEU A 4 8.48 6.14 -20.00
C LEU A 4 8.08 7.23 -19.00
N ASN A 5 7.04 8.00 -19.32
CA ASN A 5 6.49 8.96 -18.37
C ASN A 5 5.58 8.26 -17.33
N SER A 6 5.24 8.96 -16.24
CA SER A 6 4.43 8.39 -15.15
C SER A 6 3.06 7.82 -15.56
N LYS A 7 2.47 8.28 -16.67
CA LYS A 7 1.23 7.68 -17.20
C LYS A 7 1.54 6.34 -17.89
N GLN A 8 2.59 6.30 -18.71
CA GLN A 8 3.00 5.09 -19.43
C GLN A 8 3.50 4.01 -18.47
N LEU A 9 4.22 4.39 -17.41
CA LEU A 9 4.64 3.47 -16.35
C LEU A 9 3.43 2.84 -15.64
N LEU A 10 2.39 3.64 -15.32
CA LEU A 10 1.19 3.10 -14.69
C LEU A 10 0.47 2.10 -15.59
N HIS A 11 0.36 2.39 -16.89
CA HIS A 11 -0.24 1.43 -17.84
C HIS A 11 0.58 0.15 -17.94
N ALA A 12 1.90 0.25 -18.06
CA ALA A 12 2.78 -0.92 -18.11
C ALA A 12 2.67 -1.79 -16.85
N ALA A 13 2.49 -1.20 -15.67
CA ALA A 13 2.26 -1.95 -14.44
C ALA A 13 0.92 -2.72 -14.46
N TYR A 14 -0.15 -2.10 -14.97
CA TYR A 14 -1.45 -2.79 -15.15
C TYR A 14 -1.40 -3.88 -16.21
N ASP A 15 -0.69 -3.66 -17.33
CA ASP A 15 -0.52 -4.67 -18.36
C ASP A 15 0.19 -5.90 -17.78
N ALA A 16 1.29 -5.70 -17.04
CA ALA A 16 1.98 -6.79 -16.34
C ALA A 16 1.10 -7.50 -15.29
N TYR A 17 0.25 -6.75 -14.57
CA TYR A 17 -0.70 -7.33 -13.61
C TYR A 17 -1.73 -8.23 -14.32
N ASN A 18 -2.28 -7.78 -15.44
CA ASN A 18 -3.26 -8.54 -16.22
C ASN A 18 -2.66 -9.76 -16.93
N ASP A 19 -1.37 -9.68 -17.29
CA ASP A 19 -0.59 -10.79 -17.85
C ASP A 19 -0.09 -11.77 -16.78
N GLU A 20 -0.48 -11.58 -15.51
CA GLU A 20 -0.05 -12.36 -14.34
C GLU A 20 1.46 -12.33 -14.06
N ASP A 21 2.19 -11.39 -14.66
CA ASP A 21 3.60 -11.12 -14.33
C ASP A 21 3.70 -10.20 -13.11
N LEU A 22 3.38 -10.78 -11.95
CA LEU A 22 3.31 -10.05 -10.68
C LEU A 22 4.66 -9.45 -10.25
N VAL A 23 5.77 -10.11 -10.61
CA VAL A 23 7.12 -9.61 -10.30
C VAL A 23 7.40 -8.32 -11.07
N GLN A 24 7.13 -8.33 -12.38
CA GLN A 24 7.31 -7.15 -13.22
C GLN A 24 6.32 -6.04 -12.86
N CYS A 25 5.06 -6.38 -12.56
CA CYS A 25 4.07 -5.44 -12.05
C CYS A 25 4.58 -4.72 -10.80
N ALA A 26 4.99 -5.47 -9.78
CA ALA A 26 5.48 -4.90 -8.52
C ALA A 26 6.74 -4.04 -8.73
N ALA A 27 7.65 -4.43 -9.62
CA ALA A 27 8.85 -3.64 -9.94
C ALA A 27 8.48 -2.26 -10.55
N ILE A 28 7.67 -2.24 -11.62
CA ILE A 28 7.27 -1.00 -12.29
C ILE A 28 6.46 -0.11 -11.34
N ALA A 29 5.57 -0.71 -10.55
CA ALA A 29 4.71 0.02 -9.62
C ALA A 29 5.52 0.63 -8.46
N ARG A 30 6.56 -0.06 -7.94
CA ARG A 30 7.48 0.52 -6.93
C ARG A 30 8.21 1.74 -7.48
N ASP A 31 8.75 1.66 -8.69
CA ASP A 31 9.44 2.77 -9.33
C ASP A 31 8.52 3.99 -9.49
N LEU A 32 7.28 3.77 -9.90
CA LEU A 32 6.28 4.83 -10.03
C LEU A 32 5.85 5.41 -8.67
N ALA A 33 5.72 4.59 -7.63
CA ALA A 33 5.38 5.05 -6.28
C ALA A 33 6.47 5.94 -5.68
N ALA A 34 7.74 5.63 -5.98
CA ALA A 34 8.92 6.38 -5.54
C ALA A 34 9.14 7.71 -6.30
N ASP A 35 8.56 7.87 -7.50
CA ASP A 35 8.70 9.11 -8.28
C ASP A 35 7.94 10.28 -7.65
N HIS A 36 8.64 11.16 -6.93
CA HIS A 36 8.08 12.37 -6.32
C HIS A 36 7.50 13.38 -7.32
N ASN A 37 7.90 13.32 -8.60
CA ASN A 37 7.36 14.18 -9.64
C ASN A 37 6.07 13.60 -10.26
N ALA A 38 5.77 12.32 -10.00
CA ALA A 38 4.51 11.74 -10.40
C ALA A 38 3.35 12.34 -9.59
N ARG A 39 2.21 12.53 -10.26
CA ARG A 39 0.98 12.98 -9.59
C ARG A 39 0.64 12.01 -8.47
N ILE A 40 0.30 12.54 -7.29
CA ILE A 40 -0.04 11.75 -6.09
C ILE A 40 -1.05 10.63 -6.42
N TRP A 41 -2.08 10.93 -7.21
CA TRP A 41 -3.03 9.93 -7.73
C TRP A 41 -2.38 8.68 -8.35
N ARG A 42 -1.37 8.86 -9.20
CA ARG A 42 -0.68 7.73 -9.86
C ARG A 42 0.18 6.96 -8.89
N ARG A 43 0.83 7.66 -7.96
CA ARG A 43 1.62 7.04 -6.89
C ARG A 43 0.73 6.19 -5.98
N THR A 44 -0.46 6.69 -5.63
CA THR A 44 -1.45 5.91 -4.85
C THR A 44 -1.91 4.66 -5.59
N LYS A 45 -2.22 4.76 -6.89
CA LYS A 45 -2.55 3.58 -7.72
C LYS A 45 -1.40 2.58 -7.78
N ALA A 46 -0.17 3.07 -7.90
CA ALA A 46 1.01 2.22 -7.96
C ALA A 46 1.22 1.47 -6.63
N LEU A 47 1.05 2.12 -5.48
CA LEU A 47 1.10 1.45 -4.17
C LEU A 47 0.04 0.34 -4.02
N ASN A 48 -1.18 0.58 -4.50
CA ASN A 48 -2.22 -0.46 -4.53
C ASN A 48 -1.79 -1.67 -5.38
N LEU A 49 -1.19 -1.43 -6.55
CA LEU A 49 -0.66 -2.49 -7.42
C LEU A 49 0.51 -3.25 -6.78
N VAL A 50 1.43 -2.57 -6.10
CA VAL A 50 2.50 -3.25 -5.35
C VAL A 50 1.90 -4.17 -4.29
N ALA A 51 0.91 -3.69 -3.54
CA ALA A 51 0.27 -4.48 -2.50
C ALA A 51 -0.50 -5.69 -3.05
N ALA A 52 -1.15 -5.55 -4.20
CA ALA A 52 -1.87 -6.65 -4.84
C ALA A 52 -0.96 -7.67 -5.53
N ALA A 53 0.24 -7.27 -5.98
CA ALA A 53 1.16 -8.13 -6.72
C ALA A 53 2.26 -8.77 -5.85
N THR A 54 2.46 -8.31 -4.62
CA THR A 54 3.47 -8.87 -3.72
C THR A 54 2.95 -10.08 -2.95
N ASP A 55 3.80 -11.07 -2.73
CA ASP A 55 3.54 -12.21 -1.83
C ASP A 55 3.90 -11.92 -0.36
N CYS A 56 4.44 -10.72 -0.10
CA CYS A 56 4.91 -10.30 1.21
C CYS A 56 3.85 -9.46 1.93
N MET A 57 3.12 -10.08 2.87
CA MET A 57 2.12 -9.41 3.71
C MET A 57 2.60 -8.10 4.36
N ILE A 58 3.84 -8.09 4.86
CA ILE A 58 4.42 -6.89 5.50
C ILE A 58 4.52 -5.75 4.48
N GLU A 59 4.91 -6.06 3.25
CA GLU A 59 5.03 -5.08 2.18
C GLU A 59 3.65 -4.63 1.71
N ALA A 60 2.71 -5.57 1.53
CA ALA A 60 1.35 -5.27 1.13
C ALA A 60 0.66 -4.33 2.13
N GLU A 61 0.79 -4.60 3.44
CA GLU A 61 0.22 -3.76 4.49
C GLU A 61 0.86 -2.36 4.52
N LYS A 62 2.19 -2.27 4.36
CA LYS A 62 2.90 -0.98 4.28
C LYS A 62 2.40 -0.15 3.09
N CYS A 63 2.31 -0.77 1.92
CA CYS A 63 1.81 -0.12 0.72
C CYS A 63 0.35 0.32 0.86
N TYR A 64 -0.51 -0.51 1.48
CA TYR A 64 -1.89 -0.14 1.80
C TYR A 64 -1.95 1.11 2.69
N TRP A 65 -1.21 1.14 3.81
CA TRP A 65 -1.24 2.28 4.72
C TRP A 65 -0.69 3.56 4.10
N GLU A 66 0.36 3.46 3.28
CA GLU A 66 0.90 4.59 2.54
C GLU A 66 -0.11 5.12 1.50
N ALA A 67 -0.78 4.22 0.78
CA ALA A 67 -1.81 4.57 -0.19
C ALA A 67 -3.04 5.21 0.48
N GLU A 68 -3.46 4.69 1.63
CA GLU A 68 -4.56 5.25 2.43
C GLU A 68 -4.23 6.66 2.94
N PHE A 69 -2.98 6.89 3.38
CA PHE A 69 -2.51 8.22 3.77
C PHE A 69 -2.56 9.20 2.59
N MET A 70 -2.01 8.82 1.43
CA MET A 70 -2.03 9.66 0.23
C MET A 70 -3.45 9.93 -0.28
N TRP A 71 -4.35 8.94 -0.18
CA TRP A 71 -5.76 9.10 -0.54
C TRP A 71 -6.46 10.10 0.36
N SER A 72 -6.20 10.03 1.68
CA SER A 72 -6.72 11.00 2.65
C SER A 72 -6.26 12.42 2.29
N ASP A 73 -4.97 12.62 2.02
CA ASP A 73 -4.43 13.93 1.61
C ASP A 73 -5.08 14.44 0.31
N LEU A 74 -5.24 13.56 -0.69
CA LEU A 74 -5.95 13.89 -1.92
C LEU A 74 -7.40 14.32 -1.66
N ARG A 75 -8.13 13.56 -0.84
CA ARG A 75 -9.53 13.86 -0.50
C ARG A 75 -9.65 15.23 0.15
N HIS A 76 -8.78 15.57 1.09
CA HIS A 76 -8.79 16.87 1.76
C HIS A 76 -8.41 18.00 0.80
N HIS A 77 -7.37 17.79 -0.03
CA HIS A 77 -6.90 18.79 -0.98
C HIS A 77 -7.98 19.20 -2.01
N TRP A 78 -8.77 18.23 -2.49
CA TRP A 78 -9.78 18.49 -3.52
C TRP A 78 -11.16 18.86 -2.97
N ALA A 79 -11.36 18.79 -1.65
CA ALA A 79 -12.60 19.23 -1.02
C ALA A 79 -12.77 20.75 -1.16
N GLY A 80 -13.86 21.20 -1.78
CA GLY A 80 -14.15 22.62 -1.97
C GLY A 80 -13.36 23.29 -3.11
N CYS A 81 -12.59 22.53 -3.90
CA CYS A 81 -11.89 23.05 -5.06
C CYS A 81 -12.84 23.22 -6.26
N PRO A 82 -12.63 24.21 -7.17
CA PRO A 82 -13.47 24.41 -8.36
C PRO A 82 -13.61 23.15 -9.26
N ASN A 83 -12.60 22.29 -9.26
CA ASN A 83 -12.56 21.05 -10.04
C ASN A 83 -13.04 19.81 -9.26
N GLU A 84 -13.63 19.97 -8.07
CA GLU A 84 -14.06 18.87 -7.19
C GLU A 84 -14.98 17.89 -7.92
N ARG A 85 -15.92 18.36 -8.76
CA ARG A 85 -16.82 17.50 -9.53
C ARG A 85 -16.09 16.54 -10.48
N ILE A 86 -14.93 16.93 -10.99
CA ILE A 86 -14.09 16.13 -11.90
C ILE A 86 -13.20 15.16 -11.11
N GLN A 87 -12.71 15.57 -9.94
CA GLN A 87 -11.79 14.75 -9.14
C GLN A 87 -12.52 13.77 -8.21
N LYS A 88 -13.75 14.08 -7.79
CA LYS A 88 -14.59 13.22 -6.93
C LYS A 88 -14.68 11.76 -7.42
N PRO A 89 -15.01 11.49 -8.70
CA PRO A 89 -15.10 10.11 -9.19
C PRO A 89 -13.76 9.37 -9.12
N ARG A 90 -12.64 10.06 -9.35
CA ARG A 90 -11.31 9.46 -9.25
C ARG A 90 -11.03 9.07 -7.81
N ILE A 91 -11.16 10.01 -6.88
CA ILE A 91 -10.94 9.77 -5.44
C ILE A 91 -11.85 8.63 -4.94
N ALA A 92 -13.11 8.59 -5.38
CA ALA A 92 -14.02 7.48 -5.05
C ALA A 92 -13.54 6.14 -5.61
N SER A 93 -13.06 6.08 -6.86
CA SER A 93 -12.48 4.86 -7.43
C SER A 93 -11.26 4.36 -6.66
N LEU A 94 -10.36 5.25 -6.22
CA LEU A 94 -9.23 4.84 -5.36
C LEU A 94 -9.72 4.26 -4.04
N ARG A 95 -10.79 4.81 -3.47
CA ARG A 95 -11.33 4.31 -2.22
C ARG A 95 -11.82 2.87 -2.37
N LEU A 96 -12.55 2.57 -3.44
CA LEU A 96 -13.04 1.21 -3.72
C LEU A 96 -11.90 0.20 -3.84
N GLU A 97 -10.81 0.58 -4.50
CA GLU A 97 -9.63 -0.29 -4.62
C GLU A 97 -8.92 -0.50 -3.27
N LEU A 98 -8.81 0.54 -2.45
CA LEU A 98 -8.24 0.43 -1.10
C LEU A 98 -9.12 -0.44 -0.19
N ASP A 99 -10.45 -0.28 -0.28
CA ASP A 99 -11.38 -1.13 0.44
C ASP A 99 -11.23 -2.60 0.01
N HIS A 100 -11.13 -2.87 -1.29
CA HIS A 100 -10.91 -4.22 -1.79
C HIS A 100 -9.58 -4.82 -1.31
N LEU A 101 -8.49 -4.07 -1.38
CA LEU A 101 -7.19 -4.50 -0.87
C LEU A 101 -7.24 -4.77 0.64
N LYS A 102 -7.93 -3.93 1.40
CA LYS A 102 -8.14 -4.14 2.84
C LYS A 102 -8.88 -5.45 3.12
N TRP A 103 -9.92 -5.76 2.33
CA TRP A 103 -10.64 -7.02 2.44
C TRP A 103 -9.72 -8.22 2.20
N MET A 104 -8.90 -8.19 1.15
CA MET A 104 -7.94 -9.27 0.86
C MET A 104 -6.93 -9.48 2.00
N LEU A 105 -6.36 -8.39 2.54
CA LEU A 105 -5.42 -8.46 3.66
C LEU A 105 -6.06 -9.08 4.91
N ILE A 106 -7.33 -8.77 5.17
CA ILE A 106 -8.08 -9.34 6.30
C ILE A 106 -8.37 -10.83 6.06
N GLU A 107 -8.77 -11.22 4.85
CA GLU A 107 -9.02 -12.63 4.51
C GLU A 107 -7.75 -13.48 4.69
N GLU A 108 -6.59 -13.02 4.20
CA GLU A 108 -5.32 -13.72 4.39
C GLU A 108 -4.90 -13.79 5.87
N GLU A 109 -5.15 -12.74 6.66
CA GLU A 109 -4.92 -12.77 8.11
C GLU A 109 -5.78 -13.84 8.80
N TYR A 110 -7.07 -13.95 8.42
CA TYR A 110 -7.96 -14.99 8.95
C TYR A 110 -7.58 -16.40 8.52
N GLU A 111 -7.12 -16.60 7.29
CA GLU A 111 -6.61 -17.89 6.83
C GLU A 111 -5.39 -18.33 7.66
N VAL A 112 -4.45 -17.40 7.89
CA VAL A 112 -3.28 -17.65 8.75
C VAL A 112 -3.72 -17.99 10.18
N ASP A 113 -4.68 -17.25 10.74
CA ASP A 113 -5.21 -17.51 12.08
C ASP A 113 -5.95 -18.85 12.20
N ALA A 114 -6.67 -19.25 11.16
CA ALA A 114 -7.35 -20.54 11.09
C ALA A 114 -6.35 -21.70 11.07
N TRP A 115 -5.28 -21.58 10.26
CA TRP A 115 -4.20 -22.57 10.22
C TRP A 115 -3.47 -22.67 11.57
N MET A 116 -3.31 -21.55 12.28
CA MET A 116 -2.70 -21.52 13.62
C MET A 116 -3.58 -22.15 14.71
N LYS A 117 -4.90 -22.21 14.52
CA LYS A 117 -5.86 -22.78 15.50
C LYS A 117 -6.14 -24.27 15.28
N ASP A 118 -6.04 -24.77 14.06
CA ASP A 118 -6.21 -26.20 13.74
C ASP A 118 -4.99 -27.05 14.14
N ASP A 119 -3.80 -26.46 14.23
CA ASP A 119 -2.60 -27.14 14.71
C ASP A 119 -2.54 -27.17 16.24
N GLY A 120 -3.21 -28.15 16.85
CA GLY A 120 -2.82 -28.70 18.16
C GLY A 120 -1.41 -29.33 18.18
N ASN A 121 -0.52 -28.95 17.25
CA ASN A 121 0.68 -29.68 16.88
C ASN A 121 1.95 -28.85 17.10
N LYS A 122 2.86 -29.43 17.87
CA LYS A 122 4.12 -28.84 18.31
C LYS A 122 5.01 -28.51 17.11
N ALA A 123 5.33 -27.23 16.95
CA ALA A 123 6.63 -26.70 16.54
C ALA A 123 7.51 -27.63 15.67
N ARG A 124 7.31 -27.57 14.35
CA ARG A 124 8.37 -27.72 13.34
C ARG A 124 8.06 -26.65 12.28
N GLY A 125 8.64 -25.46 12.35
CA GLY A 125 10.05 -25.27 12.07
C GLY A 125 10.21 -25.01 10.57
N ASP A 126 9.58 -23.95 10.06
CA ASP A 126 9.93 -23.36 8.76
C ASP A 126 9.64 -21.85 8.80
N GLY A 127 10.45 -21.05 8.10
CA GLY A 127 10.78 -19.62 8.33
C GLY A 127 9.66 -18.57 8.27
N ARG A 128 8.39 -18.93 8.45
CA ARG A 128 7.25 -18.00 8.58
C ARG A 128 6.97 -17.56 10.02
N ARG A 129 7.35 -18.38 11.01
CA ARG A 129 7.21 -18.06 12.45
C ARG A 129 8.01 -16.83 12.90
N TRP A 130 9.12 -16.54 12.22
CA TRP A 130 9.96 -15.36 12.48
C TRP A 130 9.41 -14.08 11.86
N ARG A 131 8.60 -14.18 10.79
CA ARG A 131 8.07 -13.01 10.07
C ARG A 131 6.99 -12.30 10.87
N TYR A 132 6.10 -13.02 11.54
CA TYR A 132 5.06 -12.42 12.40
C TYR A 132 5.67 -11.75 13.66
N GLY A 133 6.67 -12.39 14.28
CA GLY A 133 7.39 -11.83 15.43
C GLY A 133 8.25 -10.60 15.09
N MET A 134 8.66 -10.43 13.82
CA MET A 134 9.25 -9.19 13.30
C MET A 134 8.18 -8.16 12.93
N MET A 135 7.05 -8.57 12.33
CA MET A 135 5.96 -7.70 11.90
C MET A 135 5.38 -6.92 13.10
N VAL A 136 5.07 -7.58 14.21
CA VAL A 136 4.57 -6.93 15.43
C VAL A 136 5.59 -5.94 16.03
N ARG A 137 6.89 -6.25 15.93
CA ARG A 137 7.97 -5.35 16.40
C ARG A 137 8.16 -4.16 15.46
N GLU A 138 8.04 -4.36 14.16
CA GLU A 138 8.21 -3.32 13.14
C GLU A 138 7.00 -2.39 13.09
N GLU A 139 5.78 -2.91 13.23
CA GLU A 139 4.55 -2.13 13.34
C GLU A 139 4.58 -1.25 14.61
N SER A 140 5.04 -1.80 15.73
CA SER A 140 5.27 -1.04 16.95
C SER A 140 6.34 0.05 16.76
N ARG A 141 7.41 -0.22 16.00
CA ARG A 141 8.49 0.72 15.69
C ARG A 141 8.01 1.85 14.79
N VAL A 142 7.27 1.53 13.72
CA VAL A 142 6.68 2.48 12.76
C VAL A 142 5.65 3.37 13.44
N LYS A 143 4.74 2.81 14.25
CA LYS A 143 3.79 3.58 15.06
C LYS A 143 4.51 4.54 16.03
N ALA A 144 5.59 4.07 16.67
CA ALA A 144 6.39 4.90 17.57
C ALA A 144 7.18 6.01 16.83
N GLU A 145 7.62 5.77 15.59
CA GLU A 145 8.32 6.77 14.79
C GLU A 145 7.38 7.81 14.19
N ALA A 146 6.22 7.40 13.68
CA ALA A 146 5.16 8.29 13.21
C ALA A 146 4.66 9.20 14.35
N SER A 147 4.50 8.65 15.55
CA SER A 147 4.13 9.42 16.75
C SER A 147 5.22 10.42 17.16
N ARG A 148 6.51 10.06 17.03
CA ARG A 148 7.64 10.97 17.29
C ARG A 148 7.71 12.12 16.28
N LYS A 149 7.54 11.85 14.98
CA LYS A 149 7.52 12.88 13.93
C LYS A 149 6.34 13.84 14.11
N ARG A 150 5.18 13.34 14.54
CA ARG A 150 4.02 14.17 14.85
C ARG A 150 4.29 15.14 16.02
N LYS A 151 4.99 14.68 17.07
CA LYS A 151 5.36 15.51 18.23
C LYS A 151 6.47 16.53 17.94
N SER A 152 7.44 16.20 17.09
CA SER A 152 8.49 17.16 16.71
C SER A 152 7.93 18.28 15.85
N TRP A 153 6.94 17.99 15.02
CA TRP A 153 6.32 18.98 14.13
C TRP A 153 5.45 19.98 14.89
N THR A 154 4.61 19.51 15.82
CA THR A 154 3.80 20.41 16.68
C THR A 154 4.63 21.31 17.60
N ARG A 155 5.88 20.94 17.90
CA ARG A 155 6.81 21.76 18.70
C ARG A 155 7.59 22.79 17.87
N ALA A 156 7.60 22.63 16.55
CA ALA A 156 8.28 23.55 15.63
C ALA A 156 7.33 24.62 15.05
N THR A 157 6.01 24.41 15.17
CA THR A 157 4.96 25.26 14.58
C THR A 157 4.09 25.97 15.62
N GLY A 158 4.44 25.91 16.91
CA GLY A 158 3.81 26.64 18.00
C GLY A 158 4.85 27.51 18.70
#